data_AF-A0A7C0WQJ7-F1
#
_entry.id   AF-A0A7C0WQJ7-F1
#
_cell.length_a   1.000
_cell.length_b   1.000
_cell.length_c   1.000
_cell.angle_alpha   90.00
_cell.angle_beta   90.00
_cell.angle_gamma   90.00
#
_symmetry.space_group_name_H-M   'P 1'
#
loop_
_entity.id
_entity.type
_entity.pdbx_description
1 polymer ?
#
loop_
_entity_poly.entity_id
_entity_poly.type
_entity_poly.pdbx_seq_one_letter_code
_entity_poly.pdbx_strand_id
1 'polypeptide(L)'
;VVASGPDRGKPKRVGITSSGTRARRGTIAADLRVFPYGTVMYVPGYGYGRVEDTGSSLHGRHIDLFFPRHSQAVRWGRRRLEVMVWPVR
;
A
#
# COMPACT_ATOMS: atom_id res chain seq x y z
N VAL A 1 18.38 -4.13 8.78
CA VAL A 1 17.20 -5.02 8.70
C VAL A 1 17.39 -5.93 7.50
N VAL A 2 17.32 -7.24 7.68
CA VAL A 2 17.37 -8.21 6.56
C VAL A 2 15.96 -8.44 6.04
N ALA A 3 15.83 -8.67 4.74
CA ALA A 3 14.55 -9.00 4.13
C ALA A 3 14.08 -10.39 4.58
N SER A 4 12.75 -10.59 4.54
CA SER A 4 12.05 -11.86 4.74
C SER A 4 11.31 -12.23 3.45
N GLY A 5 10.92 -13.49 3.28
CA GLY A 5 10.23 -13.95 2.06
C GLY A 5 11.19 -14.25 0.90
N PRO A 6 10.80 -14.04 -0.37
CA PRO A 6 11.62 -14.39 -1.55
C PRO A 6 13.04 -13.78 -1.56
N ASP A 7 13.22 -12.61 -0.92
CA ASP A 7 14.51 -11.93 -0.79
C ASP A 7 15.20 -12.17 0.56
N ARG A 8 14.84 -13.24 1.28
CA ARG A 8 15.37 -13.56 2.61
C ARG A 8 16.91 -13.51 2.62
N GLY A 9 17.46 -12.78 3.60
CA GLY A 9 18.90 -12.66 3.82
C GLY A 9 19.56 -11.48 3.11
N LYS A 10 18.89 -10.80 2.17
CA LYS A 10 19.40 -9.58 1.54
C LYS A 10 19.19 -8.34 2.43
N PRO A 11 20.05 -7.30 2.34
CA PRO A 11 19.81 -6.02 2.98
C PRO A 11 18.48 -5.39 2.53
N LYS A 12 17.61 -5.02 3.48
CA LYS A 12 16.31 -4.40 3.16
C LYS A 12 16.44 -2.89 3.04
N ARG A 13 15.98 -2.32 1.92
CA ARG A 13 15.76 -0.87 1.80
C ARG A 13 14.51 -0.48 2.58
N VAL A 14 14.69 -0.10 3.85
CA VAL A 14 13.59 0.22 4.76
C VAL A 14 12.86 1.49 4.31
N GLY A 15 11.53 1.43 4.24
CA GLY A 15 10.66 2.57 3.95
C GLY A 15 10.59 2.98 2.48
N ILE A 16 11.10 2.15 1.56
CA ILE A 16 10.96 2.36 0.12
C ILE A 16 9.91 1.42 -0.44
N THR A 17 8.98 1.96 -1.22
CA THR A 17 7.91 1.22 -1.89
C THR A 17 8.44 0.48 -3.11
N SER A 18 7.68 -0.47 -3.63
CA SER A 18 8.02 -1.22 -4.84
C SER A 18 8.07 -0.36 -6.11
N SER A 19 7.40 0.80 -6.14
CA SER A 19 7.58 1.81 -7.21
C SER A 19 8.87 2.63 -7.09
N GLY A 20 9.62 2.48 -5.99
CA GLY A 20 10.88 3.19 -5.74
C GLY A 20 10.75 4.47 -4.91
N THR A 21 9.54 4.88 -4.54
CA THR A 21 9.29 6.09 -3.73
C THR A 21 9.44 5.83 -2.23
N ARG A 22 9.60 6.88 -1.41
CA ARG A 22 9.55 6.74 0.05
C ARG A 22 8.11 6.65 0.53
N ALA A 23 7.80 5.61 1.29
CA ALA A 23 6.49 5.38 1.87
C ALA A 23 6.12 6.52 2.83
N ARG A 24 4.90 7.03 2.69
CA ARG A 24 4.36 8.16 3.46
C ARG A 24 2.84 8.03 3.57
N ARG A 25 2.21 8.85 4.41
CA ARG A 25 0.74 8.90 4.45
C ARG A 25 0.21 9.18 3.03
N GLY A 26 -0.75 8.39 2.58
CA GLY A 26 -1.25 8.41 1.20
C GLY A 26 -0.62 7.34 0.29
N THR A 27 0.47 6.69 0.66
CA THR A 27 0.95 5.49 -0.03
C THR A 27 -0.06 4.35 0.14
N ILE A 28 -0.46 3.73 -0.96
CA ILE A 28 -1.33 2.55 -1.01
C ILE A 28 -0.54 1.39 -1.62
N ALA A 29 -0.65 0.21 -1.00
CA ALA A 29 -0.19 -1.05 -1.57
C ALA A 29 -1.39 -1.82 -2.13
N ALA A 30 -1.26 -2.38 -3.34
CA ALA A 30 -2.36 -3.07 -4.01
C ALA A 30 -1.89 -4.18 -4.97
N ASP A 31 -2.84 -4.98 -5.48
CA ASP A 31 -2.63 -5.86 -6.64
C ASP A 31 -2.52 -5.02 -7.91
N LEU A 32 -1.33 -5.00 -8.53
CA LEU A 32 -1.05 -4.16 -9.69
C LEU A 32 -1.78 -4.58 -10.97
N ARG A 33 -2.30 -5.81 -11.02
CA ARG A 33 -3.14 -6.27 -12.15
C ARG A 33 -4.52 -5.63 -12.13
N VAL A 34 -4.96 -5.17 -10.95
CA VAL A 34 -6.26 -4.52 -10.74
C VAL A 34 -6.10 -3.01 -10.62
N PHE A 35 -5.08 -2.56 -9.88
CA PHE A 35 -4.80 -1.15 -9.65
C PHE A 35 -3.33 -0.86 -9.98
N PRO A 36 -3.01 -0.48 -11.23
CA PRO A 36 -1.65 -0.13 -11.62
C PRO A 36 -1.05 0.99 -10.76
N TYR A 37 0.28 1.03 -10.66
CA TYR A 37 0.96 2.14 -10.01
C TYR A 37 0.49 3.48 -10.56
N GLY A 38 0.19 4.42 -9.67
CA GLY A 38 -0.36 5.71 -10.05
C GLY A 38 -1.86 5.84 -9.90
N THR A 39 -2.59 4.73 -9.76
CA THR A 39 -4.02 4.76 -9.45
C THR A 39 -4.25 5.61 -8.20
N VAL A 40 -5.12 6.60 -8.30
CA VAL A 40 -5.50 7.47 -7.18
C VAL A 40 -6.78 6.93 -6.56
N MET A 41 -6.87 6.99 -5.23
CA MET A 41 -8.04 6.53 -4.49
C MET A 41 -8.42 7.52 -3.40
N TYR A 42 -9.72 7.63 -3.12
CA TYR A 42 -10.23 8.26 -1.91
C TYR A 42 -10.86 7.19 -1.02
N VAL A 43 -10.27 6.99 0.16
CA VAL A 43 -10.73 6.01 1.14
C VAL A 43 -11.42 6.76 2.28
N PRO A 44 -12.74 6.56 2.49
CA PRO A 44 -13.47 7.24 3.56
C PRO A 44 -12.80 7.02 4.93
N GLY A 45 -12.55 8.13 5.65
CA GLY A 45 -11.88 8.12 6.96
C GLY A 45 -10.35 8.06 6.92
N TYR A 46 -9.73 7.74 5.79
CA TYR A 46 -8.27 7.81 5.60
C TYR A 46 -7.85 9.03 4.76
N GLY A 47 -8.61 9.30 3.69
CA GLY A 47 -8.36 10.39 2.74
C GLY A 47 -7.83 9.89 1.40
N TYR A 48 -7.16 10.78 0.67
CA TYR A 48 -6.58 10.46 -0.62
C TYR A 48 -5.29 9.64 -0.49
N GLY A 49 -5.09 8.75 -1.46
CA GLY A 49 -3.84 8.02 -1.63
C GLY A 49 -3.58 7.62 -3.07
N ARG A 50 -2.38 7.12 -3.31
CA ARG A 50 -1.88 6.69 -4.62
C ARG A 50 -1.24 5.32 -4.48
N VAL A 51 -1.51 4.44 -5.44
CA VAL A 51 -0.85 3.13 -5.50
C VAL A 51 0.62 3.35 -5.86
N GLU A 52 1.49 3.10 -4.89
CA GLU A 52 2.95 3.22 -5.01
C GLU A 52 3.65 1.92 -4.56
N ASP A 53 2.92 0.97 -4.00
CA ASP A 53 3.50 -0.25 -3.44
C ASP A 53 2.70 -1.51 -3.83
N THR A 54 3.31 -2.68 -3.66
CA THR A 54 2.65 -3.98 -3.84
C THR A 54 3.25 -5.00 -2.88
N GLY A 55 2.56 -6.13 -2.71
CA GLY A 55 2.98 -7.18 -1.82
C GLY A 55 2.40 -8.52 -2.25
N SER A 56 3.10 -9.61 -1.94
CA SER A 56 2.72 -10.95 -2.38
C SER A 56 1.35 -11.42 -1.87
N SER A 57 0.84 -10.83 -0.79
CA SER A 57 -0.49 -11.15 -0.22
C SER A 57 -1.61 -10.24 -0.71
N LEU A 58 -1.32 -9.26 -1.56
CA LEU A 58 -2.31 -8.29 -2.06
C LEU A 58 -2.85 -8.79 -3.39
N HIS A 59 -4.08 -9.32 -3.35
CA HIS A 59 -4.75 -9.90 -4.50
C HIS A 59 -6.14 -9.29 -4.68
N GLY A 60 -6.51 -9.04 -5.95
CA GLY A 60 -7.83 -8.51 -6.29
C GLY A 60 -8.03 -7.08 -5.79
N ARG A 61 -9.17 -6.83 -5.13
CA ARG A 61 -9.55 -5.50 -4.61
C ARG A 61 -9.09 -5.22 -3.18
N HIS A 62 -8.23 -6.07 -2.62
CA HIS A 62 -7.64 -5.84 -1.30
C HIS A 62 -6.47 -4.85 -1.39
N ILE A 63 -6.49 -3.83 -0.54
CA ILE A 63 -5.46 -2.79 -0.46
C ILE A 63 -4.97 -2.64 0.98
N ASP A 64 -3.69 -2.27 1.14
CA ASP A 64 -3.12 -1.83 2.41
C ASP A 64 -2.84 -0.33 2.38
N LEU A 65 -3.12 0.34 3.50
CA LEU A 65 -2.92 1.78 3.67
C LEU A 65 -1.72 2.03 4.55
N PHE A 66 -0.80 2.89 4.11
CA PHE A 66 0.35 3.25 4.94
C PHE A 66 -0.06 4.08 6.16
N PHE A 67 0.41 3.66 7.34
CA PHE A 67 0.40 4.46 8.55
C PHE A 67 1.81 4.63 9.09
N PRO A 68 2.20 5.83 9.57
CA PRO A 68 3.53 6.06 10.13
C PRO A 68 3.74 5.33 11.47
N ARG A 69 2.67 4.93 12.16
CA ARG A 69 2.73 4.21 13.44
C ARG A 69 1.88 2.95 13.40
N HIS A 70 2.42 1.85 13.92
CA HIS A 70 1.71 0.57 14.02
C HIS A 70 0.38 0.70 14.79
N SER A 71 0.36 1.45 15.90
CA SER A 71 -0.86 1.67 16.69
C SER A 71 -1.99 2.36 15.91
N GLN A 72 -1.67 3.20 14.93
CA GLN A 72 -2.68 3.81 14.06
C GLN A 72 -3.26 2.79 13.08
N ALA A 73 -2.42 1.91 12.52
CA ALA A 73 -2.88 0.81 11.66
C ALA A 73 -3.75 -0.18 12.42
N VAL A 74 -3.38 -0.53 13.66
CA VAL A 74 -4.18 -1.39 14.54
C VAL A 74 -5.53 -0.76 14.84
N ARG A 75 -5.55 0.54 15.22
CA ARG A 75 -6.80 1.25 15.48
C ARG A 75 -7.67 1.40 14.23
N TRP A 76 -7.06 1.55 13.06
CA TRP A 76 -7.78 1.52 11.79
C TRP A 76 -8.45 0.17 11.59
N GLY A 77 -7.70 -0.93 11.70
CA GLY A 77 -8.21 -2.29 11.55
C GLY A 77 -8.61 -2.62 10.11
N ARG A 78 -8.98 -3.88 9.87
CA ARG A 78 -9.48 -4.33 8.56
C ARG A 78 -10.93 -3.92 8.38
N ARG A 79 -11.26 -3.38 7.21
CA ARG A 79 -12.61 -2.88 6.90
C ARG A 79 -12.96 -3.14 5.45
N ARG A 80 -14.24 -3.34 5.17
CA ARG A 80 -14.80 -3.29 3.81
C ARG A 80 -15.46 -1.92 3.65
N LEU A 81 -14.97 -1.14 2.69
CA LEU A 81 -15.43 0.22 2.43
C LEU A 81 -15.67 0.39 0.93
N GLU A 82 -16.60 1.27 0.57
CA GLU A 82 -16.69 1.79 -0.79
C GLU A 82 -15.60 2.85 -0.97
N VAL A 83 -14.80 2.69 -2.02
CA VAL A 83 -13.63 3.51 -2.31
C VAL A 83 -13.79 4.10 -3.71
N MET A 84 -13.59 5.40 -3.84
CA MET A 84 -13.54 6.03 -5.15
C MET A 84 -12.16 5.79 -5.77
N VAL A 85 -12.14 5.40 -7.04
CA VAL A 85 -10.91 5.00 -7.76
C VAL A 85 -10.80 5.78 -9.07
N TRP A 86 -9.62 6.35 -9.30
CA TRP A 86 -9.23 6.99 -10.56
C TRP A 86 -8.05 6.22 -11.16
N PRO A 87 -8.28 5.38 -12.18
CA PRO A 87 -7.23 4.65 -12.88
C PRO A 87 -6.23 5.59 -13.56
N VAL A 88 -5.04 5.06 -13.81
CA VAL A 88 -4.06 5.72 -14.68
C VAL A 88 -4.58 5.67 -16.11
N ARG A 89 -4.48 6.79 -16.83
CA ARG A 89 -4.82 6.88 -18.25
C ARG A 89 -3.73 6.26 -19.12
#